data_AF-A0A7R9AF44-F1
#
_entry.id   AF-A0A7R9AF44-F1
#
_cell.length_a   1.000
_cell.length_b   1.000
_cell.length_c   1.000
_cell.angle_alpha   90.00
_cell.angle_beta   90.00
_cell.angle_gamma   90.00
#
_symmetry.space_group_name_H-M   'P 1'
#
loop_
_entity.id
_entity.type
_entity.pdbx_description
1 polymer ?
#
loop_
_entity_poly.entity_id
_entity_poly.type
_entity_poly.pdbx_seq_one_letter_code
_entity_poly.pdbx_strand_id
1 'polypeptide(L)'
;MMMATNEGMKELVMVINRLQDAFSSTSTSLNLQLPMIAVVGGQSAGKSSVLEAVAGRDFLPRGTGIVTRRPLILQMIPNDEEYAEFLHLPNTQFTNFEEVRKEIVAATDKEAADKAISSKPINLRLYSPHVLQLTLVDLPGMTKVPVGNQPDNIEQLRNLLRIELDRVVSFRQIRDMVFEYIEPENTLILAVTPATEDLANSDALKLARQVDPNGERTIGVLTKLDLMDRGTDARAVLENKVFPLKRGYIGIVNRSQADIASGMDINAARNAEEEFFKRQQPYKDLYGSRKPHHPARPPSVTIFAQNMFTSSIDQF
;
A
#
# COMPACT_ATOMS: atom_id res chain seq x y z
N MET A 1 28.80 -6.90 -4.73
CA MET A 1 28.42 -7.75 -3.58
C MET A 1 26.93 -7.55 -3.26
N MET A 2 26.05 -7.85 -4.23
CA MET A 2 24.60 -7.55 -4.20
C MET A 2 23.72 -8.78 -4.55
N MET A 3 24.33 -9.97 -4.67
CA MET A 3 23.64 -11.18 -5.14
C MET A 3 23.23 -12.14 -4.01
N ALA A 4 23.82 -12.04 -2.81
CA ALA A 4 23.66 -13.04 -1.75
C ALA A 4 22.32 -12.96 -0.97
N THR A 5 21.62 -11.83 -0.97
CA THR A 5 20.39 -11.65 -0.18
C THR A 5 19.11 -12.14 -0.87
N ASN A 6 19.18 -12.44 -2.17
CA ASN A 6 18.04 -12.96 -2.95
C ASN A 6 17.91 -14.49 -2.90
N GLU A 7 18.93 -15.21 -2.43
CA GLU A 7 18.90 -16.67 -2.36
C GLU A 7 18.00 -17.17 -1.23
N GLY A 8 18.06 -16.57 -0.04
CA GLY A 8 17.26 -17.01 1.11
C GLY A 8 15.74 -16.90 0.90
N MET A 9 15.25 -15.85 0.22
CA MET A 9 13.82 -15.71 -0.10
C MET A 9 13.41 -16.66 -1.23
N LYS A 10 14.28 -16.87 -2.23
CA LYS A 10 14.05 -17.90 -3.27
C LYS A 10 13.95 -19.28 -2.64
N GLU A 11 14.80 -19.59 -1.67
CA GLU A 11 14.76 -20.85 -0.92
C GLU A 11 13.51 -20.96 -0.05
N LEU A 12 13.18 -19.94 0.74
CA LEU A 12 11.98 -19.95 1.59
C LEU A 12 10.70 -20.11 0.76
N VAL A 13 10.60 -19.39 -0.37
CA VAL A 13 9.50 -19.56 -1.32
C VAL A 13 9.49 -20.96 -1.89
N MET A 14 10.63 -21.49 -2.36
CA MET A 14 10.68 -22.84 -2.89
C MET A 14 10.23 -23.86 -1.85
N VAL A 15 10.60 -23.66 -0.57
CA VAL A 15 10.17 -24.51 0.55
C VAL A 15 8.66 -24.36 0.79
N ILE A 16 8.12 -23.15 0.81
CA ILE A 16 6.68 -22.93 1.01
C ILE A 16 5.86 -23.49 -0.15
N ASN A 17 6.29 -23.29 -1.39
CA ASN A 17 5.63 -23.88 -2.57
C ASN A 17 5.70 -25.41 -2.53
N ARG A 18 6.86 -26.00 -2.19
CA ARG A 18 6.99 -27.45 -2.01
C ARG A 18 6.10 -27.99 -0.88
N LEU A 19 5.94 -27.23 0.21
CA LEU A 19 5.03 -27.59 1.30
C LEU A 19 3.57 -27.48 0.86
N GLN A 20 3.18 -26.44 0.14
CA GLN A 20 1.84 -26.31 -0.43
C GLN A 20 1.54 -27.45 -1.41
N ASP A 21 2.48 -27.78 -2.30
CA ASP A 21 2.35 -28.89 -3.26
C ASP A 21 2.25 -30.24 -2.55
N ALA A 22 3.13 -30.52 -1.57
CA ALA A 22 3.08 -31.75 -0.80
C ALA A 22 1.74 -31.91 -0.04
N PHE A 23 1.24 -30.83 0.54
CA PHE A 23 -0.02 -30.84 1.29
C PHE A 23 -1.26 -30.71 0.41
N SER A 24 -1.13 -30.38 -0.87
CA SER A 24 -2.23 -30.51 -1.84
C SER A 24 -2.54 -31.98 -2.17
N SER A 25 -1.54 -32.87 -2.05
CA SER A 25 -1.66 -34.31 -2.33
C SER A 25 -2.24 -35.13 -1.16
N THR A 26 -2.06 -34.64 0.06
CA THR A 26 -2.76 -35.13 1.25
C THR A 26 -4.01 -34.28 1.43
N SER A 27 -5.19 -34.82 1.73
CA SER A 27 -6.42 -34.02 1.92
C SER A 27 -6.42 -33.13 3.20
N THR A 28 -5.24 -32.65 3.61
CA THR A 28 -4.95 -31.85 4.79
C THR A 28 -4.60 -30.43 4.32
N SER A 29 -5.46 -29.46 4.61
CA SER A 29 -5.19 -28.06 4.29
C SER A 29 -4.05 -27.52 5.16
N LEU A 30 -2.88 -27.28 4.57
CA LEU A 30 -1.85 -26.49 5.23
C LEU A 30 -2.26 -25.02 5.15
N ASN A 31 -2.67 -24.45 6.27
CA ASN A 31 -2.92 -23.01 6.39
C ASN A 31 -1.58 -22.27 6.55
N LEU A 32 -0.66 -22.43 5.59
CA LEU A 32 0.58 -21.66 5.52
C LEU A 32 0.22 -20.24 5.10
N GLN A 33 0.03 -19.37 6.07
CA GLN A 33 -0.16 -17.95 5.82
C GLN A 33 1.20 -17.36 5.41
N LEU A 34 1.39 -17.17 4.11
CA LEU A 34 2.53 -16.43 3.56
C LEU A 34 2.62 -15.07 4.25
N PRO A 35 3.83 -14.55 4.55
CA PRO A 35 3.98 -13.17 4.98
C PRO A 35 3.35 -12.23 3.96
N MET A 36 2.40 -11.41 4.42
CA MET A 36 1.70 -10.43 3.59
C MET A 36 2.02 -9.03 4.09
N ILE A 37 1.92 -8.06 3.18
CA ILE A 37 2.03 -6.64 3.51
C ILE A 37 0.67 -6.00 3.26
N ALA A 38 -0.02 -5.59 4.32
CA ALA A 38 -1.30 -4.89 4.22
C ALA A 38 -1.06 -3.38 4.16
N VAL A 39 -1.56 -2.72 3.11
CA VAL A 39 -1.43 -1.28 2.91
C VAL A 39 -2.66 -0.59 3.51
N VAL A 40 -2.44 0.15 4.61
CA VAL A 40 -3.50 0.84 5.34
C VAL A 40 -3.29 2.35 5.24
N GLY A 41 -4.36 3.10 5.02
CA GLY A 41 -4.27 4.54 4.84
C GLY A 41 -5.62 5.17 4.55
N GLY A 42 -5.76 6.44 4.91
CA GLY A 42 -6.93 7.23 4.55
C GLY A 42 -7.17 7.28 3.03
N GLN A 43 -8.37 7.69 2.63
CA GLN A 43 -8.64 8.01 1.25
C GLN A 43 -7.63 9.05 0.75
N SER A 44 -7.11 8.87 -0.47
CA SER A 44 -6.12 9.79 -1.05
C SER A 44 -4.78 9.90 -0.31
N ALA A 45 -4.48 8.99 0.63
CA ALA A 45 -3.19 8.92 1.31
C ALA A 45 -2.03 8.52 0.37
N GLY A 46 -2.33 8.08 -0.86
CA GLY A 46 -1.32 7.64 -1.83
C GLY A 46 -1.02 6.14 -1.80
N LYS A 47 -1.90 5.31 -1.20
CA LYS A 47 -1.75 3.85 -1.15
C LYS A 47 -1.49 3.24 -2.54
N SER A 48 -2.38 3.49 -3.49
CA SER A 48 -2.28 2.97 -4.86
C SER A 48 -0.99 3.44 -5.55
N SER A 49 -0.59 4.70 -5.34
CA SER A 49 0.68 5.20 -5.86
C SER A 49 1.89 4.48 -5.27
N VAL A 50 1.88 4.16 -3.97
CA VAL A 50 2.93 3.37 -3.33
C VAL A 50 2.98 1.95 -3.92
N LEU A 51 1.83 1.30 -4.07
CA LEU A 51 1.72 -0.04 -4.68
C LEU A 51 2.27 -0.07 -6.11
N GLU A 52 1.85 0.87 -6.96
CA GLU A 52 2.31 0.98 -8.35
C GLU A 52 3.79 1.30 -8.45
N ALA A 53 4.30 2.13 -7.54
CA ALA A 53 5.72 2.47 -7.55
C ALA A 53 6.60 1.29 -7.07
N VAL A 54 6.08 0.44 -6.17
CA VAL A 54 6.70 -0.84 -5.79
C VAL A 54 6.63 -1.85 -6.94
N ALA A 55 5.46 -1.99 -7.57
CA ALA A 55 5.24 -2.90 -8.70
C ALA A 55 5.93 -2.44 -10.00
N GLY A 56 6.29 -1.15 -10.10
CA GLY A 56 6.92 -0.57 -11.27
C GLY A 56 5.98 -0.39 -12.47
N ARG A 57 4.65 -0.48 -12.29
CA ARG A 57 3.64 -0.36 -13.36
C ARG A 57 2.40 0.39 -12.89
N ASP A 58 1.74 1.10 -13.81
CA ASP A 58 0.45 1.74 -13.58
C ASP A 58 -0.70 0.83 -13.98
N PHE A 59 -1.41 0.29 -13.00
CA PHE A 59 -2.53 -0.63 -13.26
C PHE A 59 -3.68 -0.46 -12.27
N LEU A 60 -3.51 0.35 -11.23
CA LEU A 60 -4.59 0.59 -10.29
C LEU A 60 -5.54 1.66 -10.84
N PRO A 61 -6.86 1.55 -10.55
CA PRO A 61 -7.81 2.60 -10.91
C PRO A 61 -7.40 3.93 -10.28
N ARG A 62 -7.75 5.04 -10.94
CA ARG A 62 -7.58 6.41 -10.44
C ARG A 62 -8.89 7.16 -10.59
N GLY A 63 -9.28 7.95 -9.60
CA GLY A 63 -10.53 8.71 -9.65
C GLY A 63 -10.83 9.49 -8.38
N THR A 64 -11.89 10.29 -8.44
CA THR A 64 -12.49 10.96 -7.27
C THR A 64 -13.43 9.99 -6.55
N GLY A 65 -13.45 10.00 -5.21
CA GLY A 65 -14.22 9.05 -4.41
C GLY A 65 -13.41 7.81 -3.95
N ILE A 66 -14.11 6.78 -3.46
CA ILE A 66 -13.46 5.54 -3.00
C ILE A 66 -13.00 4.76 -4.23
N VAL A 67 -11.70 4.83 -4.52
CA VAL A 67 -11.09 4.17 -5.68
C VAL A 67 -11.03 2.66 -5.48
N THR A 68 -10.59 2.22 -4.30
CA THR A 68 -10.50 0.79 -3.92
C THR A 68 -11.76 0.39 -3.15
N ARG A 69 -12.74 -0.26 -3.79
CA ARG A 69 -14.00 -0.73 -3.17
C ARG A 69 -13.98 -2.22 -2.77
N ARG A 70 -12.91 -2.93 -3.14
CA ARG A 70 -12.64 -4.35 -2.85
C ARG A 70 -11.18 -4.49 -2.47
N PRO A 71 -10.80 -5.38 -1.53
CA PRO A 71 -9.41 -5.70 -1.31
C PRO A 71 -8.77 -6.19 -2.61
N LEU A 72 -7.58 -5.69 -2.93
CA LEU A 72 -6.77 -6.20 -4.04
C LEU A 72 -5.57 -6.93 -3.47
N ILE A 73 -5.53 -8.24 -3.65
CA ILE A 73 -4.38 -9.08 -3.30
C ILE A 73 -3.49 -9.13 -4.54
N LEU A 74 -2.39 -8.39 -4.50
CA LEU A 74 -1.37 -8.32 -5.54
C LEU A 74 -0.20 -9.24 -5.18
N GLN A 75 -0.07 -10.33 -5.94
CA GLN A 75 1.05 -11.26 -5.86
C GLN A 75 2.06 -10.93 -6.94
N MET A 76 3.21 -10.40 -6.56
CA MET A 76 4.34 -10.15 -7.45
C MET A 76 5.25 -11.38 -7.47
N ILE A 77 5.61 -11.84 -8.67
CA ILE A 77 6.37 -13.06 -8.90
C ILE A 77 7.49 -12.73 -9.89
N PRO A 78 8.78 -12.90 -9.53
CA PRO A 78 9.88 -12.72 -10.46
C PRO A 78 9.75 -13.67 -11.66
N ASN A 79 9.83 -13.12 -12.86
CA ASN A 79 9.76 -13.89 -14.11
C ASN A 79 10.56 -13.17 -15.21
N ASP A 80 11.04 -13.87 -16.23
CA ASP A 80 11.74 -13.25 -17.36
C ASP A 80 10.77 -12.45 -18.25
N GLU A 81 9.51 -12.89 -18.32
CA GLU A 81 8.43 -12.22 -19.03
C GLU A 81 7.62 -11.31 -18.11
N GLU A 82 7.04 -10.26 -18.69
CA GLU A 82 6.19 -9.32 -17.96
C GLU A 82 4.72 -9.41 -18.40
N TYR A 83 3.87 -9.87 -17.49
CA TYR A 83 2.43 -9.99 -17.71
C TYR A 83 1.68 -10.08 -16.37
N ALA A 84 0.37 -9.92 -16.42
CA ALA A 84 -0.50 -10.10 -15.27
C ALA A 84 -1.60 -11.14 -15.53
N GLU A 85 -2.07 -11.78 -14.46
CA GLU A 85 -3.15 -12.77 -14.52
C GLU A 85 -4.13 -12.53 -13.36
N PHE A 86 -5.43 -12.59 -13.65
CA PHE A 86 -6.46 -12.56 -12.63
C PHE A 86 -6.90 -13.98 -12.29
N LEU A 87 -7.09 -14.27 -11.00
CA LEU A 87 -7.59 -15.58 -10.57
C LEU A 87 -8.99 -15.89 -11.13
N HIS A 88 -9.82 -14.86 -11.32
CA HIS A 88 -11.17 -15.02 -11.89
C HIS A 88 -11.19 -15.09 -13.42
N LEU A 89 -10.05 -14.90 -14.09
CA LEU A 89 -9.86 -15.10 -15.53
C LEU A 89 -8.65 -16.02 -15.78
N PRO A 90 -8.75 -17.32 -15.41
CA PRO A 90 -7.64 -18.24 -15.55
C PRO A 90 -7.21 -18.37 -17.02
N ASN A 91 -5.92 -18.56 -17.25
CA ASN A 91 -5.28 -18.70 -18.58
C ASN A 91 -5.36 -17.46 -19.48
N THR A 92 -5.73 -16.29 -18.94
CA THR A 92 -5.70 -15.02 -19.68
C THR A 92 -4.52 -14.19 -19.19
N GLN A 93 -3.53 -14.00 -20.05
CA GLN A 93 -2.37 -13.16 -19.78
C GLN A 93 -2.61 -11.74 -20.28
N PHE A 94 -2.43 -10.77 -19.40
CA PHE A 94 -2.54 -9.35 -19.69
C PHE A 94 -1.14 -8.77 -19.82
N THR A 95 -0.74 -8.39 -21.03
CA THR A 95 0.52 -7.67 -21.28
C THR A 95 0.33 -6.15 -21.34
N ASN A 96 -0.91 -5.69 -21.52
CA ASN A 96 -1.28 -4.28 -21.45
C ASN A 96 -1.89 -3.94 -20.07
N PHE A 97 -1.16 -3.16 -19.28
CA PHE A 97 -1.57 -2.76 -17.92
C PHE A 97 -2.77 -1.80 -17.88
N GLU A 98 -3.11 -1.16 -19.00
CA GLU A 98 -4.38 -0.44 -19.12
C GLU A 98 -5.58 -1.39 -19.12
N GLU A 99 -5.43 -2.58 -19.72
CA GLU A 99 -6.47 -3.62 -19.68
C GLU A 99 -6.57 -4.25 -18.29
N VAL A 100 -5.45 -4.39 -17.56
CA VAL A 100 -5.45 -4.78 -16.14
C VAL A 100 -6.27 -3.78 -15.32
N ARG A 101 -6.06 -2.47 -15.54
CA ARG A 101 -6.83 -1.43 -14.85
C ARG A 101 -8.32 -1.51 -15.16
N LYS A 102 -8.68 -1.64 -16.44
CA LYS A 102 -10.08 -1.77 -16.87
C LYS A 102 -10.74 -3.00 -16.25
N GLU A 103 -10.02 -4.12 -16.19
CA GLU A 103 -10.53 -5.35 -15.59
C GLU A 103 -10.75 -5.20 -14.08
N ILE A 104 -9.86 -4.53 -13.34
CA ILE A 104 -10.09 -4.23 -11.91
C ILE A 104 -11.38 -3.44 -11.72
N VAL A 105 -11.61 -2.42 -12.56
CA VAL A 105 -12.84 -1.62 -12.53
C VAL A 105 -14.06 -2.48 -12.85
N ALA A 106 -14.02 -3.23 -13.95
CA ALA A 106 -15.12 -4.08 -14.39
C ALA A 106 -15.48 -5.17 -13.35
N ALA A 107 -14.48 -5.85 -12.80
CA ALA A 107 -14.67 -6.84 -11.75
C ALA A 107 -15.21 -6.21 -10.46
N THR A 108 -14.80 -4.97 -10.15
CA THR A 108 -15.34 -4.24 -9.00
C THR A 108 -16.80 -3.87 -9.23
N ASP A 109 -17.14 -3.27 -10.37
CA ASP A 109 -18.51 -2.87 -10.70
C ASP A 109 -19.46 -4.06 -10.74
N LYS A 110 -19.02 -5.19 -11.28
CA LYS A 110 -19.83 -6.42 -11.32
C LYS A 110 -20.19 -6.95 -9.93
N GLU A 111 -19.28 -6.90 -8.98
CA GLU A 111 -19.48 -7.44 -7.61
C GLU A 111 -20.10 -6.40 -6.66
N ALA A 112 -19.84 -5.12 -6.89
CA ALA A 112 -20.23 -4.00 -6.03
C ALA A 112 -21.25 -3.05 -6.67
N ALA A 113 -21.99 -3.48 -7.71
CA ALA A 113 -23.00 -2.66 -8.39
C ALA A 113 -24.00 -2.01 -7.42
N ASP A 114 -24.47 -2.78 -6.43
CA ASP A 114 -25.47 -2.36 -5.44
C ASP A 114 -24.88 -2.09 -4.04
N LYS A 115 -23.56 -2.19 -3.88
CA LYS A 115 -22.87 -2.09 -2.57
C LYS A 115 -21.79 -1.03 -2.61
N ALA A 116 -21.67 -0.24 -1.54
CA ALA A 116 -20.59 0.73 -1.41
C ALA A 116 -19.20 0.07 -1.44
N ILE A 117 -19.07 -1.12 -0.84
CA ILE A 117 -17.84 -1.93 -0.77
C ILE A 117 -18.16 -3.43 -0.74
N SER A 118 -17.19 -4.28 -1.07
CA SER A 118 -17.27 -5.75 -0.93
C SER A 118 -15.98 -6.31 -0.33
N SER A 119 -16.10 -7.24 0.63
CA SER A 119 -14.95 -7.92 1.27
C SER A 119 -14.31 -8.98 0.38
N LYS A 120 -14.96 -9.34 -0.73
CA LYS A 120 -14.48 -10.37 -1.65
C LYS A 120 -13.28 -9.85 -2.44
N PRO A 121 -12.06 -10.41 -2.25
CA PRO A 121 -10.86 -9.84 -2.85
C PRO A 121 -10.82 -10.03 -4.37
N ILE A 122 -10.08 -9.15 -5.04
CA ILE A 122 -9.56 -9.38 -6.40
C ILE A 122 -8.15 -9.93 -6.23
N ASN A 123 -7.87 -11.10 -6.82
CA ASN A 123 -6.55 -11.70 -6.79
C ASN A 123 -5.86 -11.47 -8.13
N LEU A 124 -4.77 -10.72 -8.10
CA LEU A 124 -3.97 -10.32 -9.26
C LEU A 124 -2.54 -10.84 -9.08
N ARG A 125 -2.06 -11.61 -10.04
CA ARG A 125 -0.65 -12.00 -10.14
C ARG A 125 0.06 -11.12 -11.14
N LEU A 126 1.19 -10.57 -10.75
CA LEU A 126 2.09 -9.78 -11.59
C LEU A 126 3.41 -10.53 -11.74
N TYR A 127 3.71 -10.96 -12.96
CA TYR A 127 4.98 -11.54 -13.34
C TYR A 127 5.84 -10.45 -13.96
N SER A 128 7.08 -10.26 -13.49
CA SER A 128 7.99 -9.25 -14.05
C SER A 128 9.45 -9.52 -13.64
N PRO A 129 10.45 -9.18 -14.47
CA PRO A 129 11.86 -9.28 -14.09
C PRO A 129 12.28 -8.18 -13.09
N HIS A 130 11.41 -7.22 -12.83
CA HIS A 130 11.70 -6.03 -12.03
C HIS A 130 11.08 -6.05 -10.63
N VAL A 131 10.37 -7.12 -10.28
CA VAL A 131 9.68 -7.26 -8.99
C VAL A 131 10.36 -8.30 -8.10
N LEU A 132 10.15 -8.15 -6.79
CA LEU A 132 10.48 -9.17 -5.81
C LEU A 132 9.26 -10.05 -5.55
N GLN A 133 9.50 -11.28 -5.08
CA GLN A 133 8.41 -12.16 -4.75
C GLN A 133 7.69 -11.68 -3.49
N LEU A 134 6.45 -11.21 -3.67
CA LEU A 134 5.73 -10.50 -2.64
C LEU A 134 4.22 -10.59 -2.76
N THR A 135 3.54 -10.52 -1.62
CA THR A 135 2.09 -10.31 -1.58
C THR A 135 1.78 -8.99 -0.89
N LEU A 136 1.21 -8.06 -1.65
CA LEU A 136 0.71 -6.78 -1.17
C LEU A 136 -0.83 -6.81 -1.18
N VAL A 137 -1.44 -6.28 -0.13
CA VAL A 137 -2.89 -6.13 -0.07
C VAL A 137 -3.25 -4.65 -0.06
N ASP A 138 -3.87 -4.17 -1.13
CA ASP A 138 -4.50 -2.84 -1.14
C ASP A 138 -5.88 -2.94 -0.50
N LEU A 139 -6.11 -2.11 0.52
CA LEU A 139 -7.37 -2.07 1.26
C LEU A 139 -8.12 -0.77 0.94
N PRO A 140 -9.46 -0.78 0.98
CA PRO A 140 -10.24 0.44 0.86
C PRO A 140 -9.77 1.53 1.82
N GLY A 141 -9.69 2.76 1.31
CA GLY A 141 -9.28 3.90 2.13
C GLY A 141 -10.36 4.34 3.10
N MET A 142 -9.98 4.62 4.34
CA MET A 142 -10.88 5.22 5.33
C MET A 142 -11.31 6.61 4.86
N THR A 143 -12.61 6.84 4.72
CA THR A 143 -13.16 8.16 4.43
C THR A 143 -13.49 8.88 5.73
N LYS A 144 -12.94 10.08 5.94
CA LYS A 144 -13.41 10.96 7.01
C LYS A 144 -14.77 11.49 6.60
N VAL A 145 -15.73 11.51 7.51
CA VAL A 145 -17.06 12.07 7.24
C VAL A 145 -16.93 13.60 7.27
N PRO A 146 -17.04 14.31 6.14
CA PRO A 146 -17.01 15.76 6.16
C PRO A 146 -18.29 16.28 6.80
N VAL A 147 -18.14 17.17 7.79
CA VAL A 147 -19.26 17.90 8.37
C VAL A 147 -19.73 18.92 7.33
N GLY A 148 -20.94 18.71 6.79
CA GLY A 148 -21.55 19.63 5.82
C GLY A 148 -22.16 20.87 6.49
N ASN A 149 -22.51 21.86 5.66
CA ASN A 149 -23.29 23.02 6.11
C ASN A 149 -24.69 22.61 6.59
N GLN A 150 -25.26 23.43 7.48
CA GLN A 150 -26.57 23.23 8.07
C GLN A 150 -27.65 23.18 6.98
N PRO A 151 -28.53 22.16 6.94
CA PRO A 151 -29.61 22.08 5.95
C PRO A 151 -30.65 23.18 6.17
N ASP A 152 -31.13 23.77 5.08
CA ASP A 152 -32.12 24.86 5.11
C ASP A 152 -33.56 24.35 5.22
N ASN A 153 -33.81 23.04 5.03
CA ASN A 153 -35.13 22.44 5.16
C ASN A 153 -35.12 20.98 5.67
N ILE A 154 -36.30 20.48 6.05
CA ILE A 154 -36.51 19.15 6.68
C ILE A 154 -36.19 18.01 5.70
N GLU A 155 -36.45 18.17 4.41
CA GLU A 155 -36.21 17.14 3.40
C GLU A 155 -34.72 16.99 3.11
N GLN A 156 -33.98 18.09 3.04
CA GLN A 156 -32.52 18.12 3.02
C GLN A 156 -31.92 17.51 4.29
N LEU A 157 -32.48 17.81 5.47
CA LEU A 157 -32.02 17.20 6.72
C LEU A 157 -32.25 15.68 6.73
N ARG A 158 -33.39 15.18 6.23
CA ARG A 158 -33.65 13.74 6.11
C ARG A 158 -32.71 13.07 5.12
N ASN A 159 -32.45 13.70 3.98
CA ASN A 159 -31.49 13.20 3.00
C ASN A 159 -30.06 13.21 3.56
N LEU A 160 -29.67 14.27 4.27
CA LEU A 160 -28.38 14.34 4.97
C LEU A 160 -28.26 13.26 6.04
N LEU A 161 -29.27 13.05 6.89
CA LEU A 161 -29.28 11.99 7.90
C LEU A 161 -29.14 10.60 7.27
N ARG A 162 -29.80 10.34 6.14
CA ARG A 162 -29.68 9.07 5.42
C ARG A 162 -28.28 8.89 4.83
N ILE A 163 -27.75 9.93 4.18
CA ILE A 163 -26.38 9.93 3.64
C ILE A 163 -25.36 9.72 4.76
N GLU A 164 -25.55 10.38 5.91
CA GLU A 164 -24.66 10.28 7.05
C GLU A 164 -24.71 8.89 7.68
N LEU A 165 -25.90 8.27 7.76
CA LEU A 165 -26.07 6.91 8.23
C LEU A 165 -25.37 5.90 7.30
N ASP A 166 -25.57 6.02 5.98
CA ASP A 166 -24.94 5.16 4.98
C ASP A 166 -23.40 5.30 5.00
N ARG A 167 -22.89 6.51 5.29
CA ARG A 167 -21.45 6.78 5.48
C ARG A 167 -20.90 6.10 6.73
N VAL A 168 -21.59 6.21 7.86
CA VAL A 168 -21.16 5.56 9.11
C VAL A 168 -21.16 4.03 8.97
N VAL A 169 -22.14 3.47 8.27
CA VAL A 169 -22.18 2.02 7.99
C VAL A 169 -20.99 1.61 7.11
N SER A 170 -20.74 2.34 6.02
CA SER A 170 -19.60 2.07 5.13
C SER A 170 -18.27 2.19 5.86
N PHE A 171 -18.12 3.19 6.73
CA PHE A 171 -16.91 3.37 7.55
C PHE A 171 -16.64 2.15 8.44
N ARG A 172 -17.67 1.63 9.13
CA ARG A 172 -17.51 0.42 9.97
C ARG A 172 -17.13 -0.78 9.12
N GLN A 173 -17.80 -0.99 7.99
CA GLN A 173 -17.51 -2.11 7.09
C GLN A 173 -16.08 -2.05 6.52
N ILE A 174 -15.60 -0.87 6.12
CA ILE A 174 -14.20 -0.69 5.68
C ILE A 174 -13.25 -1.00 6.83
N ARG A 175 -13.55 -0.50 8.03
CA ARG A 175 -12.71 -0.73 9.21
C ARG A 175 -12.60 -2.21 9.56
N ASP A 176 -13.72 -2.92 9.61
CA ASP A 176 -13.77 -4.34 9.95
C ASP A 176 -13.04 -5.17 8.87
N MET A 177 -13.21 -4.80 7.60
CA MET A 177 -12.44 -5.38 6.50
C MET A 177 -10.94 -5.13 6.64
N VAL A 178 -10.51 -3.93 7.05
CA VAL A 178 -9.09 -3.65 7.29
C VAL A 178 -8.55 -4.55 8.42
N PHE A 179 -9.28 -4.69 9.52
CA PHE A 179 -8.89 -5.54 10.66
C PHE A 179 -8.68 -7.00 10.25
N GLU A 180 -9.53 -7.55 9.38
CA GLU A 180 -9.37 -8.92 8.86
C GLU A 180 -7.98 -9.17 8.25
N TYR A 181 -7.37 -8.17 7.63
CA TYR A 181 -6.04 -8.29 7.02
C TYR A 181 -4.89 -7.90 7.96
N ILE A 182 -5.10 -7.01 8.93
CA ILE A 182 -4.01 -6.52 9.82
C ILE A 182 -3.95 -7.21 11.19
N GLU A 183 -5.00 -7.89 11.64
CA GLU A 183 -4.99 -8.66 12.88
C GLU A 183 -3.99 -9.82 12.89
N PRO A 184 -3.81 -10.60 11.79
CA PRO A 184 -2.83 -11.68 11.77
C PRO A 184 -1.41 -11.19 12.09
N GLU A 185 -0.73 -11.86 13.03
CA GLU A 185 0.61 -11.46 13.52
C GLU A 185 1.69 -11.53 12.45
N ASN A 186 1.51 -12.39 11.44
CA ASN A 186 2.39 -12.57 10.30
C ASN A 186 2.15 -11.56 9.16
N THR A 187 1.21 -10.61 9.34
CA THR A 187 1.02 -9.49 8.42
C THR A 187 1.87 -8.29 8.84
N LEU A 188 2.70 -7.81 7.93
CA LEU A 188 3.38 -6.53 8.05
C LEU A 188 2.41 -5.40 7.65
N ILE A 189 2.31 -4.37 8.49
CA ILE A 189 1.39 -3.25 8.27
C ILE A 189 2.16 -2.09 7.64
N LEU A 190 1.74 -1.67 6.45
CA LEU A 190 2.25 -0.47 5.81
C LEU A 190 1.29 0.70 6.04
N ALA A 191 1.60 1.54 7.04
CA ALA A 191 0.76 2.65 7.46
C ALA A 191 1.07 3.92 6.65
N VAL A 192 0.30 4.15 5.59
CA VAL A 192 0.47 5.27 4.65
C VAL A 192 -0.25 6.52 5.15
N THR A 193 0.51 7.59 5.36
CA THR A 193 0.03 8.90 5.85
C THR A 193 0.57 10.03 4.98
N PRO A 194 -0.25 10.99 4.51
CA PRO A 194 0.26 12.21 3.90
C PRO A 194 1.09 13.02 4.89
N ALA A 195 2.23 13.54 4.45
CA ALA A 195 3.06 14.45 5.23
C ALA A 195 2.38 15.82 5.48
N THR A 196 1.36 16.15 4.69
CA THR A 196 0.54 17.35 4.85
C THR A 196 -0.45 17.27 6.01
N GLU A 197 -0.65 16.09 6.60
CA GLU A 197 -1.54 15.89 7.76
C GLU A 197 -0.71 15.67 9.03
N ASP A 198 -1.26 16.09 10.18
CA ASP A 198 -0.68 15.74 11.47
C ASP A 198 -0.73 14.23 11.69
N LEU A 199 0.43 13.65 12.00
CA LEU A 199 0.61 12.22 12.25
C LEU A 199 -0.28 11.71 13.39
N ALA A 200 -0.56 12.54 14.39
CA ALA A 200 -1.47 12.19 15.49
C ALA A 200 -2.91 11.94 15.02
N ASN A 201 -3.27 12.46 13.84
CA ASN A 201 -4.56 12.29 13.20
C ASN A 201 -4.58 11.23 12.10
N SER A 202 -3.47 10.49 11.92
CA SER A 202 -3.39 9.39 10.95
C SER A 202 -4.29 8.23 11.37
N ASP A 203 -5.33 7.97 10.57
CA ASP A 203 -6.19 6.80 10.75
C ASP A 203 -5.39 5.49 10.58
N ALA A 204 -4.38 5.49 9.69
CA ALA A 204 -3.53 4.33 9.45
C ALA A 204 -2.78 3.90 10.72
N LEU A 205 -2.14 4.85 11.38
CA LEU A 205 -1.39 4.59 12.61
C LEU A 205 -2.29 4.27 13.80
N LYS A 206 -3.48 4.90 13.88
CA LYS A 206 -4.49 4.58 14.91
C LYS A 206 -5.03 3.15 14.76
N LEU A 207 -5.24 2.68 13.54
CA LEU A 207 -5.65 1.30 13.27
C LEU A 207 -4.52 0.32 13.57
N ALA A 208 -3.31 0.61 13.08
CA ALA A 208 -2.13 -0.22 13.33
C ALA A 208 -1.87 -0.41 14.83
N ARG A 209 -1.95 0.66 15.63
CA ARG A 209 -1.75 0.58 17.09
C ARG A 209 -2.73 -0.30 17.85
N GLN A 210 -3.92 -0.56 17.30
CA GLN A 210 -4.90 -1.44 17.95
C GLN A 210 -4.49 -2.92 17.88
N VAL A 211 -3.76 -3.31 16.83
CA VAL A 211 -3.30 -4.69 16.58
C VAL A 211 -1.79 -4.87 16.71
N ASP A 212 -1.04 -3.77 16.78
CA ASP A 212 0.41 -3.70 16.97
C ASP A 212 0.75 -2.51 17.92
N PRO A 213 0.43 -2.60 19.23
CA PRO A 213 0.62 -1.48 20.17
C PRO A 213 2.08 -1.04 20.33
N ASN A 214 3.01 -1.97 20.13
CA ASN A 214 4.45 -1.78 20.26
C ASN A 214 5.13 -1.36 18.94
N GLY A 215 4.38 -1.32 17.83
CA GLY A 215 4.90 -0.94 16.51
C GLY A 215 5.98 -1.88 15.98
N GLU A 216 5.89 -3.19 16.26
CA GLU A 216 6.90 -4.19 15.91
C GLU A 216 6.84 -4.61 14.44
N ARG A 217 5.63 -4.62 13.87
CA ARG A 217 5.34 -5.05 12.50
C ARG A 217 4.70 -3.95 11.67
N THR A 218 4.73 -2.71 12.15
CA THR A 218 4.24 -1.53 11.44
C THR A 218 5.40 -0.71 10.88
N ILE A 219 5.32 -0.37 9.59
CA ILE A 219 6.20 0.57 8.90
C ILE A 219 5.40 1.81 8.53
N GLY A 220 5.88 2.98 8.94
CA GLY A 220 5.27 4.25 8.57
C GLY A 220 5.71 4.71 7.18
N VAL A 221 4.77 5.09 6.32
CA VAL A 221 5.07 5.68 5.01
C VAL A 221 4.49 7.08 4.96
N LEU A 222 5.35 8.07 4.71
CA LEU A 222 4.98 9.46 4.49
C LEU A 222 4.96 9.76 3.00
N THR A 223 3.79 10.10 2.47
CA THR A 223 3.62 10.54 1.08
C THR A 223 3.48 12.05 1.01
N LYS A 224 3.55 12.63 -0.20
CA LYS A 224 3.27 14.07 -0.44
C LYS A 224 4.18 15.04 0.34
N LEU A 225 5.44 14.66 0.55
CA LEU A 225 6.44 15.51 1.21
C LEU A 225 6.72 16.80 0.43
N ASP A 226 6.53 16.76 -0.88
CA ASP A 226 6.64 17.85 -1.84
C ASP A 226 5.50 18.88 -1.72
N LEU A 227 4.39 18.51 -1.10
CA LEU A 227 3.20 19.36 -0.95
C LEU A 227 3.08 20.01 0.44
N MET A 228 4.10 19.89 1.29
CA MET A 228 4.10 20.51 2.62
C MET A 228 4.19 22.03 2.53
N ASP A 229 3.55 22.71 3.48
CA ASP A 229 3.57 24.17 3.56
C ASP A 229 4.99 24.70 3.79
N ARG A 230 5.32 25.81 3.15
CA ARG A 230 6.62 26.46 3.30
C ARG A 230 6.87 26.80 4.78
N GLY A 231 8.00 26.34 5.29
CA GLY A 231 8.38 26.53 6.70
C GLY A 231 7.96 25.37 7.62
N THR A 232 7.30 24.33 7.08
CA THR A 232 7.05 23.06 7.77
C THR A 232 7.85 21.93 7.12
N ASP A 233 8.12 20.87 7.89
CA ASP A 233 8.77 19.66 7.39
C ASP A 233 8.36 18.44 8.21
N ALA A 234 8.61 17.25 7.67
CA ALA A 234 8.35 15.97 8.32
C ALA A 234 9.61 15.30 8.86
N ARG A 235 10.71 16.05 9.05
CA ARG A 235 12.01 15.49 9.42
C ARG A 235 11.95 14.73 10.73
N ALA A 236 11.33 15.30 11.75
CA ALA A 236 11.22 14.66 13.06
C ALA A 236 10.45 13.32 13.00
N VAL A 237 9.50 13.20 12.07
CA VAL A 237 8.77 11.95 11.83
C VAL A 237 9.69 10.94 11.14
N LEU A 238 10.41 11.35 10.09
CA LEU A 238 11.37 10.49 9.38
C LEU A 238 12.53 10.03 10.28
N GLU A 239 12.93 10.84 11.26
CA GLU A 239 13.90 10.48 12.31
C GLU A 239 13.26 9.67 13.47
N ASN A 240 12.01 9.22 13.31
CA ASN A 240 11.29 8.36 14.25
C ASN A 240 11.12 8.97 15.66
N LYS A 241 11.06 10.30 15.79
CA LYS A 241 11.01 11.01 17.08
C LYS A 241 9.59 11.35 17.55
N VAL A 242 8.63 11.48 16.63
CA VAL A 242 7.26 11.95 16.94
C VAL A 242 6.36 10.80 17.38
N PHE A 243 6.27 9.75 16.56
CA PHE A 243 5.52 8.53 16.86
C PHE A 243 6.47 7.37 16.58
N PRO A 244 7.20 6.83 17.57
CA PRO A 244 8.22 5.84 17.29
C PRO A 244 7.63 4.50 16.83
N LEU A 245 8.15 3.96 15.74
CA LEU A 245 7.91 2.59 15.26
C LEU A 245 9.23 1.81 15.28
N LYS A 246 9.21 0.51 15.63
CA LYS A 246 10.46 -0.30 15.64
C LYS A 246 11.09 -0.38 14.25
N ARG A 247 10.27 -0.33 13.21
CA ARG A 247 10.69 -0.36 11.80
C ARG A 247 10.80 1.04 11.16
N GLY A 248 10.55 2.10 11.93
CA GLY A 248 10.75 3.49 11.50
C GLY A 248 9.79 3.99 10.42
N TYR A 249 10.19 5.08 9.76
CA TYR A 249 9.42 5.80 8.76
C TYR A 249 10.17 5.93 7.45
N ILE A 250 9.41 5.99 6.37
CA ILE A 250 9.90 6.06 5.01
C ILE A 250 9.17 7.19 4.29
N GLY A 251 9.94 8.12 3.73
CA GLY A 251 9.41 9.23 2.93
C GLY A 251 9.36 8.87 1.46
N ILE A 252 8.25 9.15 0.78
CA ILE A 252 8.04 8.89 -0.65
C ILE A 252 7.46 10.13 -1.31
N VAL A 253 7.95 10.45 -2.52
CA VAL A 253 7.37 11.44 -3.42
C VAL A 253 6.89 10.72 -4.67
N ASN A 254 5.56 10.64 -4.82
CA ASN A 254 4.92 9.98 -5.94
C ASN A 254 4.61 10.98 -7.05
N ARG A 255 4.34 10.49 -8.27
CA ARG A 255 3.79 11.29 -9.37
C ARG A 255 2.52 12.03 -8.93
N SER A 256 2.46 13.30 -9.28
CA SER A 256 1.24 14.10 -9.19
C SER A 256 0.23 13.69 -10.27
N GLN A 257 -1.01 14.16 -10.17
CA GLN A 257 -2.00 13.96 -11.24
C GLN A 257 -1.56 14.61 -12.56
N ALA A 258 -0.82 15.71 -12.52
CA ALA A 258 -0.28 16.36 -13.71
C ALA A 258 0.82 15.52 -14.37
N ASP A 259 1.68 14.88 -13.58
CA ASP A 259 2.71 13.97 -14.09
C ASP A 259 2.08 12.75 -14.77
N ILE A 260 1.02 12.20 -14.17
CA ILE A 260 0.28 11.08 -14.76
C ILE A 260 -0.41 11.51 -16.06
N ALA A 261 -1.10 12.65 -16.06
CA ALA A 261 -1.79 13.16 -17.24
C ALA A 261 -0.84 13.51 -18.40
N SER A 262 0.40 13.90 -18.09
CA SER A 262 1.45 14.15 -19.08
C SER A 262 2.19 12.88 -19.52
N GLY A 263 1.82 11.71 -18.99
CA GLY A 263 2.43 10.43 -19.37
C GLY A 263 3.83 10.22 -18.80
N MET A 264 4.18 10.88 -17.68
CA MET A 264 5.45 10.65 -17.01
C MET A 264 5.57 9.18 -16.62
N ASP A 265 6.59 8.50 -17.13
CA ASP A 265 6.85 7.10 -16.80
C ASP A 265 7.40 6.95 -15.36
N ILE A 266 7.40 5.71 -14.87
CA ILE A 266 7.80 5.39 -13.50
C ILE A 266 9.30 5.59 -13.25
N ASN A 267 10.15 5.47 -14.27
CA ASN A 267 11.59 5.69 -14.11
C ASN A 267 11.91 7.19 -14.00
N ALA A 268 11.24 8.03 -14.79
CA ALA A 268 11.29 9.48 -14.68
C ALA A 268 10.81 9.93 -13.30
N ALA A 269 9.72 9.34 -12.79
CA ALA A 269 9.23 9.61 -11.45
C ALA A 269 10.26 9.24 -10.36
N ARG A 270 10.90 8.07 -10.47
CA ARG A 270 11.96 7.64 -9.54
C ARG A 270 13.15 8.60 -9.54
N ASN A 271 13.57 9.07 -10.71
CA ASN A 271 14.64 10.05 -10.83
C ASN A 271 14.24 11.40 -10.20
N ALA A 272 13.00 11.85 -10.41
CA ALA A 272 12.49 13.08 -9.81
C ALA A 272 12.42 12.99 -8.27
N GLU A 273 11.96 11.87 -7.73
CA GLU A 273 11.96 11.58 -6.29
C GLU A 273 13.39 11.60 -5.72
N GLU A 274 14.33 10.95 -6.40
CA GLU A 274 15.72 10.92 -5.99
C GLU A 274 16.34 12.33 -5.95
N GLU A 275 16.08 13.15 -6.96
CA GLU A 275 16.53 14.54 -7.00
C GLU A 275 15.87 15.40 -5.91
N PHE A 276 14.60 15.16 -5.57
CA PHE A 276 13.93 15.82 -4.44
C PHE A 276 14.71 15.57 -3.15
N PHE A 277 14.97 14.31 -2.79
CA PHE A 277 15.68 14.00 -1.55
C PHE A 277 17.14 14.44 -1.54
N LYS A 278 17.82 14.50 -2.69
CA LYS A 278 19.20 15.00 -2.79
C LYS A 278 19.32 16.52 -2.60
N ARG A 279 18.29 17.27 -2.96
CA ARG A 279 18.35 18.74 -3.02
C ARG A 279 17.58 19.41 -1.89
N GLN A 280 16.43 18.87 -1.51
CA GLN A 280 15.49 19.53 -0.61
C GLN A 280 15.98 19.46 0.84
N GLN A 281 16.15 20.63 1.46
CA GLN A 281 16.27 20.74 2.91
C GLN A 281 14.89 20.60 3.55
N PRO A 282 14.75 19.92 4.70
CA PRO A 282 15.81 19.37 5.54
C PRO A 282 16.03 17.85 5.33
N TYR A 283 15.78 17.30 4.13
CA TYR A 283 15.86 15.86 3.88
C TYR A 283 17.19 15.41 3.26
N LYS A 284 17.98 16.36 2.76
CA LYS A 284 19.25 16.13 2.05
C LYS A 284 20.26 15.27 2.80
N ASP A 285 20.41 15.46 4.10
CA ASP A 285 21.34 14.70 4.95
C ASP A 285 20.77 13.35 5.42
N LEU A 286 19.45 13.17 5.32
CA LEU A 286 18.85 11.85 5.45
C LEU A 286 19.23 10.99 4.23
N TYR A 287 19.34 11.60 3.04
CA TYR A 287 19.74 10.91 1.81
C TYR A 287 21.15 10.29 1.93
N GLY A 288 21.21 8.95 1.89
CA GLY A 288 22.46 8.18 1.94
C GLY A 288 23.07 7.93 3.33
N SER A 289 22.52 8.45 4.43
CA SER A 289 23.08 8.23 5.77
C SER A 289 22.63 6.88 6.38
N ARG A 290 23.60 6.05 6.79
CA ARG A 290 23.39 4.81 7.58
C ARG A 290 23.54 5.12 9.06
N LYS A 291 22.45 5.10 9.83
CA LYS A 291 22.52 5.06 11.30
C LYS A 291 22.25 3.63 11.79
N PRO A 292 22.98 3.12 12.80
CA PRO A 292 22.99 1.71 13.21
C PRO A 292 21.67 1.17 13.78
N HIS A 293 20.67 2.01 14.05
CA HIS A 293 19.34 1.62 14.55
C HIS A 293 18.18 2.31 13.80
N HIS A 294 18.44 2.79 12.59
CA HIS A 294 17.42 3.28 11.67
C HIS A 294 17.55 2.51 10.37
N PRO A 295 16.44 2.16 9.69
CA PRO A 295 16.53 1.83 8.28
C PRO A 295 17.14 3.04 7.59
N ALA A 296 18.41 2.88 7.23
CA ALA A 296 19.16 3.88 6.51
C ALA A 296 18.53 4.12 5.14
N ARG A 297 18.52 5.39 4.71
CA ARG A 297 17.99 5.99 3.46
C ARG A 297 16.55 6.54 3.60
N PRO A 298 16.24 7.77 3.12
CA PRO A 298 14.99 8.05 2.44
C PRO A 298 15.08 7.25 1.13
N PRO A 299 14.40 6.11 1.05
CA PRO A 299 14.45 5.29 -0.13
C PRO A 299 13.69 6.03 -1.24
N SER A 300 14.23 6.06 -2.46
CA SER A 300 13.31 6.05 -3.60
C SER A 300 12.40 4.81 -3.47
N VAL A 301 11.21 4.79 -4.06
CA VAL A 301 10.30 3.63 -3.91
C VAL A 301 10.97 2.30 -4.30
N THR A 302 11.94 2.33 -5.21
CA THR A 302 12.79 1.17 -5.57
C THR A 302 13.63 0.65 -4.41
N ILE A 303 14.23 1.57 -3.63
CA ILE A 303 14.99 1.21 -2.44
C ILE A 303 14.06 0.80 -1.31
N PHE A 304 12.84 1.35 -1.22
CA PHE A 304 11.82 0.95 -0.26
C PHE A 304 11.45 -0.52 -0.46
N ALA A 305 11.11 -0.89 -1.71
CA ALA A 305 10.84 -2.27 -2.09
C ALA A 305 12.05 -3.18 -1.83
N GLN A 306 13.29 -2.75 -2.11
CA GLN A 306 14.49 -3.58 -1.91
C GLN A 306 14.95 -3.70 -0.45
N ASN A 307 14.78 -2.66 0.37
CA ASN A 307 15.24 -2.61 1.77
C ASN A 307 14.23 -3.17 2.78
N MET A 308 12.94 -3.21 2.43
CA MET A 308 11.92 -3.90 3.24
C MET A 308 12.30 -5.37 3.48
N PHE A 309 12.97 -6.01 2.50
CA PHE A 309 13.42 -7.41 2.61
C PHE A 309 14.65 -7.60 3.46
N THR A 310 15.69 -6.78 3.28
CA THR A 310 16.96 -7.00 3.98
C THR A 310 16.85 -6.80 5.48
N SER A 311 15.95 -5.93 5.94
CA SER A 311 15.74 -5.69 7.38
C SER A 311 14.69 -6.60 8.02
N SER A 312 13.77 -7.17 7.24
CA SER A 312 12.75 -8.09 7.76
C SER A 312 13.26 -9.53 7.83
N ILE A 313 14.16 -9.96 6.95
CA ILE A 313 14.76 -11.31 6.96
C ILE A 313 15.66 -11.53 8.18
N ASP A 314 16.38 -10.51 8.66
CA ASP A 314 17.24 -10.65 9.85
C ASP A 314 16.45 -10.76 11.18
N GLN A 315 15.12 -10.63 11.14
CA GLN A 315 14.26 -10.55 12.34
C GLN A 315 13.07 -11.53 12.34
N PHE A 316 12.99 -12.45 11.38
CA PHE A 316 12.07 -13.59 11.39
C PHE A 316 12.81 -14.90 11.62
#